data_AF-A0A011QTI4-F1
#
_entry.id   AF-A0A011QTI4-F1
#
_cell.length_a   1.000
_cell.length_b   1.000
_cell.length_c   1.000
_cell.angle_alpha   90.00
_cell.angle_beta   90.00
_cell.angle_gamma   90.00
#
_symmetry.space_group_name_H-M   'P 1'
#
loop_
_entity.id
_entity.type
_entity.pdbx_description
1 polymer ?
#
loop_
_entity_poly.entity_id
_entity_poly.type
_entity_poly.pdbx_seq_one_letter_code
_entity_poly.pdbx_strand_id
1 'polypeptide(L)'
;MFAEVARGGYVAQAVVSPSERRLLIDGVEQDFKLDLRNYVYRGAVQLVSARLYRGQTTNFRTPGGGFAAVLAVPGQRGGANHR
;
A
#
# COMPACT_ATOMS: atom_id res chain seq x y z
N MET A 1 -22.40 -20.36 0.11
CA MET A 1 -20.95 -20.63 -0.01
C MET A 1 -20.08 -19.54 0.65
N PHE A 2 -20.49 -18.98 1.80
CA PHE A 2 -19.64 -18.16 2.69
C PHE A 2 -19.64 -18.69 4.14
N ALA A 3 -20.57 -19.61 4.46
CA ALA A 3 -20.73 -20.18 5.79
C ALA A 3 -19.47 -20.93 6.29
N GLU A 4 -18.62 -21.40 5.37
CA GLU A 4 -17.39 -22.11 5.71
C GLU A 4 -16.27 -21.15 6.16
N VAL A 5 -16.17 -19.97 5.55
CA VAL A 5 -15.30 -18.86 6.01
C VAL A 5 -15.69 -18.48 7.43
N ALA A 6 -16.99 -18.57 7.75
CA ALA A 6 -17.47 -18.17 9.05
C ALA A 6 -17.08 -19.12 10.20
N ARG A 7 -16.65 -20.34 9.87
CA ARG A 7 -16.30 -21.41 10.81
C ARG A 7 -14.82 -21.39 11.25
N GLY A 8 -14.01 -20.52 10.66
CA GLY A 8 -12.63 -20.27 11.07
C GLY A 8 -12.55 -19.31 12.27
N GLY A 9 -11.40 -19.28 12.93
CA GLY A 9 -11.07 -18.20 13.86
C GLY A 9 -10.83 -16.88 13.11
N TYR A 10 -11.08 -15.74 13.76
CA TYR A 10 -10.88 -14.42 13.17
C TYR A 10 -9.84 -13.63 13.94
N VAL A 11 -9.14 -12.75 13.24
CA VAL A 11 -8.30 -11.71 13.83
C VAL A 11 -8.96 -10.37 13.53
N ALA A 12 -9.20 -9.58 14.58
CA ALA A 12 -9.64 -8.20 14.46
C ALA A 12 -8.45 -7.25 14.63
N GLN A 13 -8.49 -6.11 13.95
CA GLN A 13 -7.51 -5.05 14.07
C GLN A 13 -8.22 -3.70 14.10
N ALA A 14 -7.60 -2.71 14.74
CA ALA A 14 -8.08 -1.34 14.66
C ALA A 14 -8.07 -0.85 13.20
N VAL A 15 -9.04 -0.03 12.85
CA VAL A 15 -9.12 0.54 11.50
C VAL A 15 -8.02 1.58 11.32
N VAL A 16 -7.22 1.42 10.28
CA VAL A 16 -6.22 2.40 9.84
C VAL A 16 -6.57 2.81 8.42
N SER A 17 -6.76 4.12 8.20
CA SER A 17 -7.01 4.64 6.86
C SER A 17 -5.81 4.34 5.95
N PRO A 18 -6.03 3.88 4.71
CA PRO A 18 -4.94 3.64 3.77
C PRO A 18 -4.26 4.96 3.40
N SER A 19 -2.97 4.89 3.08
CA SER A 19 -2.33 5.98 2.36
C SER A 19 -2.93 6.08 0.95
N GLU A 20 -2.98 7.29 0.40
CA GLU A 20 -3.53 7.53 -0.93
C GLU A 20 -2.54 8.27 -1.83
N ARG A 21 -2.65 8.02 -3.13
CA ARG A 21 -1.86 8.67 -4.17
C ARG A 21 -2.78 9.08 -5.31
N ARG A 22 -2.78 10.38 -5.62
CA ARG A 22 -3.38 10.92 -6.83
C ARG A 22 -2.45 10.73 -8.03
N LEU A 23 -3.00 10.22 -9.13
CA LEU A 23 -2.35 10.07 -10.42
C LEU A 23 -3.17 10.74 -11.53
N LEU A 24 -2.51 11.22 -12.57
CA LEU A 24 -3.15 11.65 -13.81
C LEU A 24 -3.02 10.51 -14.82
N ILE A 25 -4.15 9.92 -15.22
CA ILE A 25 -4.20 8.83 -16.19
C ILE A 25 -5.16 9.26 -17.29
N ASP A 26 -4.68 9.25 -18.54
CA ASP A 26 -5.44 9.68 -19.72
C ASP A 26 -6.08 11.07 -19.56
N GLY A 27 -5.36 11.99 -18.90
CA GLY A 27 -5.82 13.36 -18.64
C GLY A 27 -6.85 13.50 -17.51
N VAL A 28 -7.19 12.42 -16.81
CA VAL A 28 -8.14 12.43 -15.69
C VAL A 28 -7.43 12.14 -14.37
N GLU A 29 -7.64 13.00 -13.37
CA GLU A 29 -7.14 12.78 -12.03
C GLU A 29 -7.86 11.62 -11.35
N GLN A 30 -7.07 10.76 -10.72
CA GLN A 30 -7.53 9.50 -10.15
C GLN A 30 -6.81 9.21 -8.84
N ASP A 31 -7.57 9.04 -7.77
CA ASP A 31 -7.05 8.64 -6.45
C ASP A 31 -6.96 7.12 -6.33
N PHE A 32 -5.85 6.64 -5.76
CA PHE A 32 -5.60 5.23 -5.48
C PHE A 32 -5.17 5.06 -4.05
N LYS A 33 -5.61 3.96 -3.41
CA LYS A 33 -5.00 3.48 -2.19
C LYS A 33 -3.62 2.94 -2.50
N LEU A 34 -2.70 3.15 -1.58
CA LEU A 34 -1.30 2.74 -1.68
C LEU A 34 -0.92 1.89 -0.47
N ASP A 35 -0.27 0.77 -0.75
CA ASP A 35 0.51 0.05 0.26
C ASP A 35 1.94 -0.19 -0.24
N LEU A 36 2.87 -0.39 0.71
CA LEU A 36 4.24 -0.82 0.44
C LEU A 36 4.38 -2.30 0.73
N ARG A 37 5.09 -3.01 -0.15
CA ARG A 37 5.41 -4.43 -0.02
C ARG A 37 6.92 -4.62 -0.01
N ASN A 38 7.43 -5.15 1.09
CA ASN A 38 8.81 -5.62 1.19
C ASN A 38 8.86 -7.10 0.80
N TYR A 39 9.72 -7.43 -0.15
CA TYR A 39 10.10 -8.81 -0.48
C TYR A 39 11.37 -9.14 0.30
N VAL A 40 11.27 -10.12 1.19
CA VAL A 40 12.33 -10.44 2.15
C VAL A 40 12.86 -11.84 1.88
N TYR A 41 14.19 -11.97 1.85
CA TYR A 41 14.87 -13.25 1.79
C TYR A 41 16.02 -13.26 2.79
N ARG A 42 16.14 -14.34 3.58
CA ARG A 42 17.15 -14.49 4.63
C ARG A 42 17.24 -13.29 5.59
N GLY A 43 16.10 -12.77 6.02
CA GLY A 43 16.02 -11.65 6.95
C GLY A 43 16.39 -10.29 6.35
N ALA A 44 16.71 -10.21 5.06
CA ALA A 44 17.04 -8.96 4.38
C ALA A 44 15.98 -8.59 3.33
N VAL A 45 15.59 -7.30 3.29
CA VAL A 45 14.72 -6.75 2.26
C VAL A 45 15.50 -6.71 0.94
N GLN A 46 14.99 -7.41 -0.07
CA GLN A 46 15.58 -7.47 -1.41
C GLN A 46 14.96 -6.43 -2.35
N LEU A 47 13.66 -6.15 -2.15
CA LEU A 47 12.90 -5.22 -2.97
C LEU A 47 11.78 -4.59 -2.14
N VAL A 48 11.55 -3.30 -2.36
CA VAL A 48 10.37 -2.58 -1.91
C VAL A 48 9.58 -2.15 -3.14
N SER A 49 8.30 -2.50 -3.19
CA SER A 49 7.39 -2.07 -4.26
C SER A 49 6.14 -1.47 -3.64
N ALA A 50 5.57 -0.45 -4.29
CA ALA A 50 4.23 0.01 -3.95
C ALA A 50 3.19 -0.77 -4.76
N ARG A 51 1.97 -0.88 -4.22
CA ARG A 51 0.79 -1.33 -4.96
C ARG A 51 -0.29 -0.26 -4.91
N LEU A 52 -0.78 0.11 -6.08
CA LEU A 52 -1.86 1.08 -6.26
C LEU A 52 -3.16 0.34 -6.60
N TYR A 53 -4.23 0.61 -5.86
CA TYR A 53 -5.48 -0.11 -6.04
C TYR A 53 -6.70 0.73 -5.62
N ARG A 54 -7.89 0.30 -6.04
CA ARG A 54 -9.17 0.83 -5.59
C ARG A 54 -10.05 -0.26 -4.99
N GLY A 55 -11.00 0.13 -4.16
CA GLY A 55 -11.90 -0.78 -3.44
C GLY A 55 -11.44 -1.11 -2.02
N GLN A 56 -12.05 -2.12 -1.42
CA GLN A 56 -11.77 -2.51 -0.03
C GLN A 56 -10.49 -3.34 0.10
N THR A 57 -10.23 -4.25 -0.84
CA THR A 57 -9.08 -5.15 -0.80
C THR A 57 -8.03 -4.79 -1.85
N THR A 58 -6.75 -5.01 -1.52
CA THR A 58 -5.66 -4.85 -2.49
C THR A 58 -5.88 -5.78 -3.68
N ASN A 59 -5.76 -5.23 -4.90
CA ASN A 59 -5.95 -5.97 -6.14
C ASN A 59 -5.04 -5.45 -7.25
N PHE A 60 -4.89 -6.24 -8.31
CA PHE A 60 -4.13 -5.90 -9.52
C PHE A 60 -5.03 -5.67 -10.74
N ARG A 61 -6.34 -5.48 -10.52
CA ARG A 61 -7.34 -5.42 -11.59
C ARG A 61 -7.83 -4.01 -11.87
N THR A 62 -7.43 -3.03 -11.05
CA THR A 62 -7.80 -1.63 -11.26
C THR A 62 -6.99 -1.06 -12.42
N PRO A 63 -7.61 -0.57 -13.50
CA PRO A 63 -6.90 0.14 -14.56
C PRO A 63 -6.08 1.31 -14.01
N GLY A 64 -4.84 1.46 -14.46
CA GLY A 64 -3.89 2.45 -13.93
C GLY A 64 -3.34 2.16 -12.53
N GLY A 65 -3.77 1.07 -11.88
CA GLY A 65 -3.19 0.56 -10.64
C GLY A 65 -2.09 -0.47 -10.90
N GLY A 66 -1.83 -1.30 -9.90
CA GLY A 66 -0.82 -2.36 -9.95
C GLY A 66 0.48 -1.97 -9.26
N PHE A 67 1.61 -2.50 -9.73
CA PHE A 67 2.90 -2.18 -9.14
C PHE A 67 3.35 -0.77 -9.48
N ALA A 68 3.90 -0.08 -8.49
CA ALA A 68 4.57 1.20 -8.66
C ALA A 68 5.96 1.17 -8.02
N ALA A 69 6.92 1.81 -8.67
CA ALA A 69 8.29 1.91 -8.17
C ALA A 69 8.33 2.74 -6.87
N VAL A 70 9.22 2.36 -5.96
CA VAL A 70 9.48 3.09 -4.72
C VAL A 70 10.88 3.68 -4.81
N LEU A 71 10.96 5.00 -4.77
CA LEU A 71 12.24 5.70 -4.67
C LEU A 71 12.50 6.03 -3.21
N ALA A 72 13.54 5.42 -2.64
CA ALA A 72 14.02 5.82 -1.32
C ALA A 72 14.74 7.17 -1.45
N VAL A 73 14.21 8.19 -0.79
CA VAL A 73 14.87 9.49 -0.69
C VAL A 73 15.77 9.51 0.54
N PRO A 74 17.00 10.05 0.46
CA PRO A 74 17.82 10.28 1.64
C PRO A 74 17.02 11.11 2.64
N GLY A 75 16.94 10.65 3.89
CA GLY A 75 16.24 11.39 4.93
C GLY A 75 16.87 12.77 5.09
N GLN A 76 16.09 13.83 4.87
CA GLN A 76 16.43 15.13 5.43
C GLN A 76 16.53 14.90 6.94
N ARG A 77 17.73 15.02 7.54
CA ARG A 77 17.85 15.09 9.00
C ARG A 77 17.09 16.34 9.41
N GLY A 78 15.82 16.18 9.78
CA GLY A 78 15.06 17.24 10.42
C GLY A 78 15.85 17.65 11.65
N GLY A 79 16.35 18.90 11.67
CA GLY A 79 16.84 19.51 12.88
C GLY A 79 15.69 19.51 13.88
N ALA A 80 15.75 18.61 14.85
CA ALA A 80 14.86 18.63 15.99
C ALA A 80 15.19 19.90 16.79
N ASN A 81 14.47 20.98 16.53
CA ASN A 81 14.37 22.09 17.46
C ASN A 81 13.05 21.90 18.22
N HIS A 82 13.08 20.99 19.20
CA HIS A 82 12.09 20.97 20.27
C HIS A 82 12.49 22.08 21.25
N ARG A 83 11.75 23.20 21.22
CA ARG A 83 11.53 24.06 22.38
C ARG A 83 10.18 23.70 22.99
#